data_AF-A0A1D2VHY1-F1
#
_entry.id   AF-A0A1D2VHY1-F1
#
_cell.length_a   1.000
_cell.length_b   1.000
_cell.length_c   1.000
_cell.angle_alpha   90.00
_cell.angle_beta   90.00
_cell.angle_gamma   90.00
#
_symmetry.space_group_name_H-M   'P 1'
#
loop_
_entity.id
_entity.type
_entity.pdbx_description
1 polymer ?
#
loop_
_entity_poly.entity_id
_entity_poly.type
_entity_poly.pdbx_seq_one_letter_code
_entity_poly.pdbx_strand_id
1 'polypeptide(L)'
;MNELNQMIAEYENFFKEIKLRKNRKEIPMIESNIVFIDSVNSNTKNNFKNNTENKKNDAVEYLNIKTFENNEYNVFFNSSGWYAKQVSPITMYLDRKYETFEALFMNLSKKFAETWHKELSKKLLALPNF
;
A
#
# COMPACT_ATOMS: atom_id res chain seq x y z
N MET A 1 -15.10 -3.76 11.93
CA MET A 1 -14.36 -2.50 11.68
C MET A 1 -13.56 -2.70 10.41
N ASN A 2 -13.49 -1.70 9.52
CA ASN A 2 -12.67 -1.78 8.30
C ASN A 2 -11.19 -1.70 8.69
N GLU A 3 -10.33 -2.55 8.13
CA GLU A 3 -8.90 -2.61 8.42
C GLU A 3 -8.23 -1.22 8.31
N LEU A 4 -8.59 -0.45 7.28
CA LEU A 4 -8.09 0.93 7.10
C LEU A 4 -8.55 1.91 8.20
N ASN A 5 -9.72 1.71 8.80
CA ASN A 5 -10.16 2.55 9.92
C ASN A 5 -9.40 2.23 11.21
N GLN A 6 -9.04 0.97 11.41
CA GLN A 6 -8.19 0.57 12.54
C GLN A 6 -6.79 1.19 12.41
N MET A 7 -6.24 1.21 11.19
CA MET A 7 -4.96 1.87 10.92
C MET A 7 -4.96 3.36 11.28
N ILE A 8 -6.08 4.07 11.08
CA ILE A 8 -6.18 5.48 11.48
C ILE A 8 -5.99 5.62 12.99
N ALA A 9 -6.71 4.83 13.78
CA ALA A 9 -6.66 4.90 15.23
C ALA A 9 -5.28 4.49 15.79
N GLU A 10 -4.63 3.50 15.19
CA GLU A 10 -3.32 3.02 15.64
C GLU A 10 -2.18 3.98 15.28
N TYR A 11 -2.27 4.65 14.13
CA TYR A 11 -1.16 5.40 13.57
C TYR A 11 -1.34 6.92 13.52
N GLU A 12 -2.44 7.48 14.03
CA GLU A 12 -2.71 8.92 13.99
C GLU A 12 -1.55 9.77 14.52
N ASN A 13 -0.87 9.31 15.57
CA ASN A 13 0.21 10.04 16.23
C ASN A 13 1.57 9.93 15.51
N PHE A 14 1.68 9.06 14.50
CA PHE A 14 2.91 8.86 13.73
C PHE A 14 2.99 9.75 12.49
N PHE A 15 1.89 10.44 12.16
CA PHE A 15 1.78 11.26 10.96
C PHE A 15 1.28 12.66 11.30
N LYS A 16 1.51 13.59 10.37
CA LYS A 16 0.92 14.92 10.45
C LYS A 16 -0.58 14.86 10.15
N GLU A 17 -0.97 13.99 9.22
CA GLU A 17 -2.36 13.77 8.83
C GLU A 17 -2.54 12.36 8.26
N ILE A 18 -3.64 11.71 8.62
CA ILE A 18 -4.07 10.42 8.04
C ILE A 18 -5.57 10.47 7.81
N LYS A 19 -6.02 10.18 6.58
CA LYS A 19 -7.44 10.24 6.21
C LYS A 19 -7.84 9.07 5.32
N LEU A 20 -8.99 8.46 5.62
CA LEU A 20 -9.62 7.51 4.70
C LEU A 20 -10.22 8.26 3.51
N ARG A 21 -9.85 7.84 2.30
CA ARG A 21 -10.41 8.32 1.05
C ARG A 21 -10.97 7.14 0.27
N LYS A 22 -11.95 7.41 -0.58
CA LYS A 22 -12.52 6.42 -1.51
C LYS A 22 -12.29 6.92 -2.91
N ASN A 23 -11.60 6.13 -3.74
CA ASN A 23 -11.48 6.47 -5.14
C ASN A 23 -12.74 5.96 -5.86
N ARG A 24 -13.56 6.88 -6.37
CA ARG A 24 -14.71 6.52 -7.24
C ARG A 24 -14.32 6.38 -8.71
N LYS A 25 -13.03 6.47 -9.04
CA LYS A 25 -12.54 6.34 -10.42
C LYS A 25 -11.46 5.29 -10.52
N GLU A 26 -11.64 4.45 -11.54
CA GLU A 26 -10.80 3.34 -11.99
C GLU A 26 -9.32 3.61 -11.71
N ILE A 27 -8.76 2.85 -10.77
CA ILE A 27 -7.33 2.62 -10.75
C ILE A 27 -7.11 1.62 -11.88
N PRO A 28 -6.36 1.93 -12.96
CA PRO A 28 -5.98 0.89 -13.91
C PRO A 28 -5.21 -0.16 -13.12
N MET A 29 -5.80 -1.35 -12.94
CA MET A 29 -5.05 -2.54 -12.62
C MET A 29 -4.05 -2.69 -13.78
N ILE A 30 -2.78 -2.45 -13.51
CA ILE A 30 -1.73 -2.94 -14.39
C ILE A 30 -1.80 -4.45 -14.21
N GLU A 31 -2.52 -5.12 -15.10
CA GLU A 31 -2.43 -6.57 -15.25
C GLU A 31 -0.95 -6.87 -15.47
N SER A 32 -0.34 -7.52 -14.48
CA SER A 32 0.99 -8.08 -14.64
C SER A 32 0.87 -9.19 -15.69
N ASN A 33 1.01 -8.84 -16.97
CA ASN A 33 1.23 -9.80 -18.04
C ASN A 33 2.60 -10.44 -17.80
N ILE A 34 2.66 -11.41 -16.89
CA ILE A 34 3.78 -12.34 -16.80
C ILE A 34 3.58 -13.29 -17.97
N VAL A 35 4.13 -12.91 -19.12
CA VAL A 35 4.35 -13.83 -20.23
C VAL A 35 5.49 -14.73 -19.79
N PHE A 36 5.17 -15.93 -19.32
CA PHE A 36 6.15 -17.02 -19.30
C PHE A 36 6.46 -17.35 -20.76
N ILE A 37 7.57 -16.82 -21.27
CA ILE A 37 8.12 -17.27 -22.54
C ILE A 37 8.84 -18.59 -22.24
N ASP A 38 8.08 -19.68 -22.17
CA ASP A 38 8.69 -21.00 -22.34
C ASP A 38 9.06 -21.12 -23.81
N SER A 39 10.36 -21.08 -24.07
CA SER A 39 10.95 -21.27 -25.39
C SER A 39 10.86 -22.74 -25.80
N VAL A 40 9.67 -23.25 -26.12
CA VAL A 40 9.54 -24.48 -26.89
C VAL A 40 8.26 -24.45 -27.76
N ASN A 41 8.47 -24.43 -29.07
CA ASN A 41 7.52 -24.70 -30.15
C ASN A 41 6.19 -25.36 -29.75
N SER A 42 5.05 -24.76 -30.09
CA SER A 42 4.18 -25.25 -31.19
C SER A 42 2.81 -24.53 -31.26
N ASN A 43 2.38 -24.28 -32.49
CA ASN A 43 1.09 -23.74 -32.92
C ASN A 43 -0.12 -24.22 -32.10
N THR A 44 -0.81 -23.31 -31.40
CA THR A 44 -2.22 -23.52 -31.07
C THR A 44 -3.02 -22.23 -31.28
N LYS A 45 -4.04 -22.32 -32.13
CA LYS A 45 -4.94 -21.24 -32.53
C LYS A 45 -5.71 -20.67 -31.33
N ASN A 46 -5.78 -19.35 -31.31
CA ASN A 46 -6.66 -18.48 -30.52
C ASN A 46 -8.04 -19.07 -30.22
N ASN A 47 -8.40 -19.08 -28.94
CA ASN A 47 -9.77 -18.88 -28.45
C ASN A 47 -9.74 -18.60 -26.93
N PHE A 48 -9.15 -17.47 -26.52
CA PHE A 48 -9.46 -16.92 -25.20
C PHE A 48 -10.72 -16.08 -25.32
N LYS A 49 -11.83 -16.74 -24.97
CA LYS A 49 -13.15 -16.13 -24.79
C LYS A 49 -13.02 -15.17 -23.61
N ASN A 50 -12.97 -13.88 -23.91
CA ASN A 50 -13.02 -12.81 -22.91
C ASN A 50 -14.37 -12.89 -22.18
N ASN A 51 -14.42 -13.66 -21.10
CA ASN A 51 -15.46 -13.49 -20.09
C ASN A 51 -15.12 -12.21 -19.32
N THR A 52 -15.54 -11.08 -19.89
CA THR A 52 -15.64 -9.81 -19.18
C THR A 52 -16.81 -9.92 -18.20
N GLU A 53 -16.65 -10.72 -17.16
CA GLU A 53 -17.55 -10.66 -16.01
C GLU A 53 -17.32 -9.31 -15.35
N ASN A 54 -18.36 -8.48 -15.43
CA ASN A 54 -18.54 -7.21 -14.74
C ASN A 54 -17.85 -7.18 -13.36
N LYS A 55 -16.59 -6.70 -13.32
CA LYS A 55 -15.95 -6.33 -12.06
C LYS A 55 -16.75 -5.17 -11.50
N LYS A 56 -17.51 -5.45 -10.45
CA LYS A 56 -18.17 -4.44 -9.63
C LYS A 56 -17.19 -3.30 -9.41
N ASN A 57 -17.65 -2.07 -9.68
CA ASN A 57 -16.95 -0.83 -9.39
C ASN A 57 -16.88 -0.60 -7.87
N ASP A 58 -16.22 -1.52 -7.16
CA ASP A 58 -15.95 -1.38 -5.74
C ASP A 58 -14.94 -0.25 -5.62
N ALA A 59 -15.41 0.89 -5.11
CA ALA A 59 -14.58 2.06 -4.88
C ALA A 59 -13.37 1.63 -4.04
N VAL A 60 -12.16 1.71 -4.61
CA VAL A 60 -10.95 1.34 -3.87
C VAL A 60 -10.75 2.36 -2.77
N GLU A 61 -10.88 1.89 -1.53
CA GLU A 61 -10.57 2.69 -0.35
C GLU A 61 -9.06 2.71 -0.12
N TYR A 62 -8.54 3.86 0.29
CA TYR A 62 -7.13 4.07 0.49
C TYR A 62 -6.89 5.11 1.58
N LEU A 63 -5.71 5.06 2.20
CA LEU A 63 -5.30 6.06 3.17
C LEU A 63 -4.53 7.16 2.46
N ASN A 64 -4.95 8.41 2.64
CA ASN A 64 -4.17 9.57 2.26
C ASN A 64 -3.40 10.03 3.50
N ILE A 65 -2.07 10.00 3.41
CA ILE A 65 -1.16 10.21 4.54
C ILE A 65 -0.22 11.36 4.22
N LYS A 66 -0.18 12.33 5.12
CA LYS A 66 0.82 13.40 5.13
C LYS A 66 1.81 13.17 6.25
N THR A 67 3.07 12.97 5.87
CA THR A 67 4.18 12.79 6.80
C THR A 67 4.57 14.10 7.47
N PHE A 68 5.33 14.02 8.56
CA PHE A 68 5.90 15.21 9.23
C PHE A 68 6.93 15.92 8.34
N GLU A 69 7.56 15.21 7.41
CA GLU A 69 8.40 15.77 6.35
C GLU A 69 7.61 16.48 5.23
N ASN A 70 6.29 16.62 5.38
CA ASN A 70 5.35 17.19 4.40
C ASN A 70 5.24 16.42 3.07
N ASN A 71 5.77 15.20 2.99
CA ASN A 71 5.48 14.29 1.87
C ASN A 71 4.07 13.73 2.02
N GLU A 72 3.33 13.68 0.92
CA GLU A 72 1.97 13.14 0.88
C GLU A 72 1.93 11.86 0.05
N TYR A 73 1.20 10.84 0.53
CA TYR A 73 1.11 9.52 -0.08
C TYR A 73 -0.34 9.02 -0.10
N ASN A 74 -0.73 8.38 -1.20
CA ASN A 74 -1.91 7.53 -1.26
C ASN A 74 -1.46 6.09 -1.04
N VAL A 75 -1.90 5.50 0.06
CA VAL A 75 -1.51 4.17 0.54
C VAL A 75 -2.65 3.19 0.35
N PHE A 76 -2.32 2.06 -0.25
CA PHE A 76 -3.25 1.01 -0.64
C PHE A 76 -2.81 -0.32 -0.05
N PHE A 77 -3.77 -1.22 0.11
CA PHE A 77 -3.56 -2.58 0.57
C PHE A 77 -4.28 -3.56 -0.36
N ASN A 78 -3.60 -4.64 -0.74
CA ASN A 78 -4.18 -5.75 -1.49
C ASN A 78 -3.51 -7.07 -1.10
N SER A 79 -3.85 -8.16 -1.79
CA SER A 79 -3.32 -9.50 -1.53
C SER A 79 -1.79 -9.62 -1.65
N SER A 80 -1.11 -8.64 -2.26
CA SER A 80 0.35 -8.61 -2.37
C SER A 80 1.02 -7.72 -1.32
N GLY A 81 0.25 -7.16 -0.38
CA GLY A 81 0.73 -6.28 0.68
C GLY A 81 0.42 -4.79 0.48
N TRP A 82 1.18 -3.97 1.19
CA TRP A 82 1.07 -2.51 1.28
C TRP A 82 1.92 -1.80 0.25
N TYR A 83 1.38 -0.75 -0.37
CA TYR A 83 2.13 0.09 -1.30
C TYR A 83 1.61 1.53 -1.28
N ALA A 84 2.46 2.47 -1.71
CA ALA A 84 2.14 3.89 -1.69
C ALA A 84 2.48 4.58 -3.01
N LYS A 85 1.64 5.54 -3.40
CA LYS A 85 1.91 6.48 -4.49
C LYS A 85 2.12 7.87 -3.91
N GLN A 86 3.28 8.47 -4.16
CA GLN A 86 3.55 9.83 -3.68
C GLN A 86 2.70 10.85 -4.46
N VAL A 87 2.06 11.76 -3.73
CA VAL A 87 1.30 12.89 -4.26
C VAL A 87 2.29 14.06 -4.41
N SER A 88 3.11 14.01 -5.46
CA SER A 88 4.13 15.03 -5.80
C SER A 88 4.06 15.33 -7.30
N PRO A 89 4.41 16.55 -7.76
CA PRO A 89 4.43 16.90 -9.18
C PRO A 89 5.35 16.02 -10.04
N ILE A 90 6.31 15.33 -9.43
CA ILE A 90 7.10 14.28 -10.08
C ILE A 90 6.65 12.96 -9.43
N THR A 91 5.70 12.29 -10.08
CA THR A 91 5.16 11.00 -9.61
C THR A 91 6.25 9.95 -9.70
N MET A 92 7.08 9.82 -8.67
CA MET A 92 7.99 8.69 -8.56
C MET A 92 7.14 7.49 -8.13
N TYR A 93 6.87 6.59 -9.08
CA TYR A 93 6.17 5.34 -8.79
C TYR A 93 7.07 4.47 -7.90
N LEU A 94 6.78 4.46 -6.60
CA LEU A 94 7.28 3.43 -5.70
C LEU A 94 6.43 2.17 -5.91
N ASP A 95 6.80 1.36 -6.91
CA ASP A 95 6.12 0.09 -7.22
C ASP A 95 6.52 -1.05 -6.25
N ARG A 96 7.30 -0.73 -5.22
CA ARG A 96 7.71 -1.69 -4.21
C ARG A 96 6.56 -1.92 -3.23
N LYS A 97 6.11 -3.17 -3.16
CA LYS A 97 5.15 -3.65 -2.16
C LYS A 97 5.89 -4.12 -0.91
N TYR A 98 5.27 -3.92 0.23
CA TYR A 98 5.79 -4.31 1.54
C TYR A 98 4.77 -5.19 2.26
N GLU A 99 5.25 -6.14 3.04
CA GLU A 99 4.40 -7.06 3.78
C GLU A 99 3.56 -6.34 4.84
N THR A 100 4.15 -5.33 5.51
CA THR A 100 3.49 -4.57 6.58
C THR A 100 3.47 -3.08 6.29
N PHE A 101 2.52 -2.37 6.91
CA PHE A 101 2.39 -0.93 6.82
C PHE A 101 3.61 -0.21 7.41
N GLU A 102 4.11 -0.75 8.52
CA GLU A 102 5.29 -0.26 9.21
C GLU A 102 6.51 -0.40 8.32
N ALA A 103 6.71 -1.55 7.65
CA ALA A 103 7.83 -1.73 6.72
C ALA A 103 7.77 -0.73 5.55
N LEU A 104 6.57 -0.45 5.02
CA LEU A 104 6.37 0.59 4.02
C LEU A 104 6.84 1.95 4.54
N PHE A 105 6.35 2.40 5.71
CA PHE A 105 6.65 3.73 6.22
C PHE A 105 8.04 3.90 6.84
N MET A 106 8.64 2.81 7.32
CA MET A 106 10.06 2.76 7.69
C MET A 106 10.96 3.12 6.50
N ASN A 107 10.53 2.81 5.27
CA ASN A 107 11.26 3.17 4.05
C ASN A 107 10.88 4.57 3.51
N LEU A 108 9.64 5.02 3.72
CA LEU A 108 9.14 6.28 3.14
C LEU A 108 9.37 7.52 4.01
N SER A 109 9.41 7.38 5.33
CA SER A 109 9.53 8.50 6.28
C SER A 109 10.56 8.18 7.35
N LYS A 110 11.61 9.01 7.42
CA LYS A 110 12.62 8.93 8.47
C LYS A 110 11.99 9.27 9.82
N LYS A 111 11.07 10.24 9.85
CA LYS A 111 10.39 10.64 11.09
C LYS A 111 9.47 9.55 11.63
N PHE A 112 8.78 8.83 10.74
CA PHE A 112 8.03 7.64 11.12
C PHE A 112 8.96 6.61 11.76
N ALA A 113 10.08 6.28 11.11
CA ALA A 113 11.02 5.29 11.62
C ALA A 113 11.58 5.63 13.01
N GLU A 114 11.96 6.89 13.23
CA GLU A 114 12.39 7.38 14.54
C GLU A 114 11.31 7.22 15.62
N THR A 115 10.08 7.60 15.29
CA THR A 115 8.95 7.56 16.23
C THR A 115 8.56 6.13 16.55
N TRP A 116 8.51 5.27 15.53
CA TRP A 116 8.25 3.83 15.66
C TRP A 116 9.28 3.13 16.54
N HIS A 117 10.58 3.35 16.27
CA HIS A 117 11.63 2.77 17.11
C HIS A 117 11.53 3.25 18.56
N LYS A 118 11.22 4.53 18.79
CA LYS A 118 11.04 5.06 20.14
C LYS A 118 9.88 4.39 20.88
N GLU A 119 8.73 4.24 20.22
CA GLU A 119 7.56 3.58 20.82
C GLU A 119 7.81 2.07 21.05
N LEU A 120 8.46 1.39 20.11
CA LEU A 120 8.84 -0.02 20.28
C LEU A 120 9.81 -0.20 21.45
N SER A 121 10.80 0.69 21.58
CA SER A 121 11.78 0.66 22.67
C SER A 121 11.13 0.88 24.03
N LYS A 122 10.18 1.82 24.13
CA LYS A 122 9.40 2.02 25.36
C LYS A 122 8.62 0.77 25.75
N LYS A 123 7.97 0.11 24.79
CA LYS A 123 7.22 -1.12 25.04
C LYS A 123 8.13 -2.24 25.54
N LEU A 124 9.31 -2.39 24.93
CA LEU A 124 10.31 -3.39 25.36
C LEU A 124 10.80 -3.13 26.79
N LEU A 125 11.07 -1.87 27.14
CA LEU A 125 11.50 -1.49 28.50
C LEU A 125 10.38 -1.59 29.55
N ALA A 126 9.12 -1.55 29.13
CA ALA A 126 7.97 -1.70 30.00
C ALA A 126 7.60 -3.17 30.27
N LEU A 127 8.26 -4.13 29.62
CA LEU A 127 8.08 -5.55 29.94
C LEU A 127 8.70 -5.83 31.31
N PRO A 128 7.97 -6.50 32.22
CA PRO A 128 8.53 -6.86 33.52
C PRO A 128 9.73 -7.79 33.31
N ASN A 129 10.84 -7.50 34.01
CA ASN A 129 11.97 -8.40 34.09
C ASN A 129 11.48 -9.71 34.72
N PHE A 130 11.44 -10.78 33.93
CA PHE A 130 11.13 -12.13 34.39
C PHE A 130 12.32 -12.74 35.12
#